data_AF-A0A838QNQ4-F1
#
_entry.id   AF-A0A838QNQ4-F1
#
_cell.length_a   1.000
_cell.length_b   1.000
_cell.length_c   1.000
_cell.angle_alpha   90.00
_cell.angle_beta   90.00
_cell.angle_gamma   90.00
#
_symmetry.space_group_name_H-M   'P 1'
#
loop_
_entity.id
_entity.type
_entity.pdbx_description
1 polymer ?
#
loop_
_entity_poly.entity_id
_entity_poly.type
_entity_poly.pdbx_seq_one_letter_code
_entity_poly.pdbx_strand_id
1 'polypeptide(L)'
;MIFFTLVAVLFAGYGTAYLASEDVRYLTRAGFEETRILQSRQPIARLVRDSTTDPVLRQTLGLVLQTRDYAARLGLEAKATYTTYTDVGRDTLLLVLQAAPKDCICPYTWKYPIVGR
;
A
#
# COMPACT_ATOMS: atom_id res chain seq x y z
N MET A 1 15.35 -8.35 -34.47
CA MET A 1 15.29 -6.91 -34.82
C MET A 1 13.96 -6.27 -34.43
N ILE A 2 12.81 -6.89 -34.75
CA ILE A 2 11.46 -6.37 -34.42
C ILE A 2 11.21 -6.27 -32.90
N PHE A 3 11.63 -7.28 -32.12
CA PHE A 3 11.48 -7.24 -30.66
C PHE A 3 12.16 -6.02 -30.02
N PHE A 4 13.43 -5.76 -30.36
CA PHE A 4 14.17 -4.63 -29.79
C PHE A 4 13.61 -3.27 -30.19
N THR A 5 13.07 -3.14 -31.41
CA THR A 5 12.43 -1.89 -31.85
C THR A 5 11.12 -1.66 -31.11
N LEU A 6 10.30 -2.69 -30.88
CA LEU A 6 9.08 -2.59 -30.07
C LEU A 6 9.40 -2.18 -28.63
N VAL A 7 10.42 -2.79 -28.03
CA VAL A 7 10.87 -2.44 -26.67
C VAL A 7 11.34 -0.98 -26.61
N ALA A 8 12.17 -0.54 -27.57
CA ALA A 8 12.64 0.84 -27.63
C ALA A 8 11.48 1.85 -27.76
N VAL A 9 10.50 1.56 -28.61
CA VAL A 9 9.30 2.41 -28.79
C VAL A 9 8.47 2.47 -27.50
N LEU A 10 8.28 1.35 -26.81
CA LEU A 10 7.57 1.30 -25.53
C LEU A 10 8.30 2.11 -24.45
N PHE A 11 9.62 1.96 -24.33
CA PHE A 11 10.41 2.72 -23.37
C PHE A 11 10.39 4.22 -23.68
N ALA A 12 10.50 4.61 -24.95
CA ALA A 12 10.40 6.00 -25.36
C ALA A 12 9.01 6.58 -25.05
N GLY A 13 7.94 5.87 -25.40
CA GLY A 13 6.56 6.29 -25.14
C GLY A 13 6.23 6.36 -23.64
N TYR A 14 6.71 5.40 -22.85
CA TYR A 14 6.58 5.45 -21.39
C TYR A 14 7.39 6.62 -20.80
N GLY A 15 8.63 6.82 -21.25
CA GLY A 15 9.49 7.91 -20.78
C GLY A 15 8.89 9.28 -21.04
N THR A 16 8.34 9.52 -22.24
CA THR A 16 7.65 10.77 -22.55
C THR A 16 6.39 10.95 -21.70
N ALA A 17 5.57 9.90 -21.54
CA ALA A 17 4.38 9.95 -20.70
C ALA A 17 4.72 10.23 -19.22
N TYR A 18 5.78 9.61 -18.68
CA TYR A 18 6.25 9.83 -17.32
C TYR A 18 6.72 11.28 -17.10
N LEU A 19 7.35 11.90 -18.09
CA LEU A 19 7.77 13.30 -17.97
C LEU A 19 6.59 14.28 -18.11
N ALA A 20 5.63 13.97 -18.98
CA ALA A 20 4.53 14.88 -19.34
C ALA A 20 3.28 14.77 -18.45
N SER A 21 3.07 13.64 -17.76
CA SER A 21 1.83 13.37 -17.01
C SER A 21 2.09 13.13 -15.52
N GLU A 22 1.40 13.90 -14.67
CA GLU A 22 1.37 13.70 -13.22
C GLU A 22 0.75 12.36 -12.83
N ASP A 23 -0.35 11.97 -13.48
CA ASP A 23 -1.04 10.71 -13.21
C ASP A 23 -0.17 9.49 -13.51
N VAL A 24 0.58 9.52 -14.61
CA VAL A 24 1.50 8.43 -14.96
C VAL A 24 2.58 8.29 -13.89
N ARG A 25 3.20 9.40 -13.45
CA ARG A 25 4.20 9.35 -12.36
C ARG A 25 3.61 8.84 -11.06
N TYR A 26 2.41 9.31 -10.71
CA TYR A 26 1.71 8.89 -9.52
C TYR A 26 1.44 7.37 -9.54
N LEU A 27 0.86 6.87 -10.62
CA LEU A 27 0.55 5.44 -10.78
C LEU A 27 1.81 4.57 -10.81
N THR A 28 2.87 4.99 -11.50
CA THR A 28 4.15 4.29 -11.49
C THR A 28 4.68 4.16 -10.07
N ARG A 29 4.71 5.28 -9.32
CA ARG A 29 5.21 5.26 -7.94
C ARG A 29 4.34 4.39 -7.05
N ALA A 30 3.01 4.53 -7.13
CA ALA A 30 2.07 3.74 -6.35
C ALA A 30 2.23 2.25 -6.63
N GLY A 31 2.34 1.85 -7.90
CA GLY A 31 2.55 0.45 -8.29
C GLY A 31 3.88 -0.11 -7.80
N PHE A 32 4.96 0.68 -7.86
CA PHE A 32 6.27 0.25 -7.36
C PHE A 32 6.28 0.06 -5.85
N GLU A 33 5.74 1.02 -5.09
CA GLU A 33 5.69 0.94 -3.63
C GLU A 33 4.76 -0.16 -3.14
N GLU A 34 3.60 -0.34 -3.76
CA GLU A 34 2.68 -1.44 -3.42
C GLU A 34 3.33 -2.80 -3.72
N THR A 35 4.02 -2.93 -4.86
CA THR A 35 4.78 -4.15 -5.18
C THR A 35 5.81 -4.46 -4.11
N ARG A 36 6.55 -3.45 -3.66
CA ARG A 36 7.53 -3.59 -2.57
C ARG A 36 6.87 -4.07 -1.28
N ILE A 37 5.74 -3.48 -0.90
CA ILE A 37 5.00 -3.87 0.31
C ILE A 37 4.53 -5.34 0.23
N LEU A 38 3.97 -5.72 -0.92
CA LEU A 38 3.44 -7.07 -1.13
C LEU A 38 4.54 -8.12 -1.19
N GLN A 39 5.71 -7.79 -1.72
CA GLN A 39 6.87 -8.69 -1.76
C GLN A 39 7.51 -8.87 -0.38
N SER A 40 7.52 -7.83 0.45
CA SER A 40 8.14 -7.85 1.78
C SER A 40 7.24 -8.40 2.90
N ARG A 41 5.99 -8.74 2.61
CA ARG A 41 5.03 -9.21 3.63
C ARG A 41 5.44 -10.53 4.26
N GLN A 42 5.25 -10.62 5.57
CA GLN A 42 5.53 -11.80 6.37
C GLN A 42 4.29 -12.24 7.15
N PRO A 43 4.03 -13.55 7.32
CA PRO A 43 2.91 -14.02 8.14
C PRO A 43 3.10 -13.57 9.59
N ILE A 44 2.07 -12.94 10.17
CA ILE A 44 2.12 -12.46 11.55
C ILE A 44 2.36 -13.64 12.52
N ALA A 45 1.75 -14.79 12.26
CA ALA A 45 1.94 -16.00 13.07
C ALA A 45 3.40 -16.53 13.07
N ARG A 46 4.21 -16.16 12.07
CA ARG A 46 5.65 -16.46 12.06
C ARG A 46 6.38 -15.50 13.00
N LEU A 47 6.13 -14.20 12.86
CA LEU A 47 6.74 -13.14 13.68
C LEU A 47 6.42 -13.29 15.17
N VAL A 48 5.19 -13.66 15.51
CA VAL A 48 4.78 -13.89 16.92
C VAL A 48 5.54 -15.05 17.58
N ARG A 49 5.93 -16.07 16.81
CA ARG A 49 6.67 -17.23 17.32
C ARG A 49 8.18 -17.03 17.33
N ASP A 50 8.67 -16.01 16.63
CA ASP A 50 10.09 -15.74 16.52
C ASP A 50 10.59 -14.99 17.77
N SER A 51 11.54 -15.59 18.49
CA SER A 51 12.12 -15.01 19.69
C SER A 51 12.97 -13.77 19.39
N THR A 52 13.43 -13.61 18.14
CA THR A 52 14.27 -12.50 17.67
C THR A 52 13.47 -11.29 17.21
N THR A 53 12.15 -11.43 17.02
CA THR A 53 11.26 -10.29 16.73
C THR A 53 11.23 -9.37 17.94
N ASP A 54 11.30 -8.06 17.68
CA ASP A 54 11.20 -7.01 18.71
C ASP A 54 10.01 -7.30 19.66
N PRO A 55 10.22 -7.29 21.00
CA PRO A 55 9.18 -7.69 21.95
C PRO A 55 7.89 -6.87 21.85
N VAL A 56 7.99 -5.57 21.58
CA VAL A 56 6.84 -4.66 21.47
C VAL A 56 6.07 -4.96 20.20
N LEU A 57 6.77 -5.13 19.07
CA LEU A 57 6.17 -5.54 17.81
C LEU A 57 5.50 -6.91 17.96
N ARG A 58 6.17 -7.88 18.58
CA ARG A 58 5.66 -9.24 18.80
C ARG A 58 4.37 -9.24 19.62
N GLN A 59 4.31 -8.44 20.69
CA GLN A 59 3.12 -8.29 21.51
C GLN A 59 1.96 -7.65 20.73
N THR A 60 2.24 -6.56 20.01
CA THR A 60 1.24 -5.85 19.19
C THR A 60 0.66 -6.75 18.12
N LEU A 61 1.51 -7.47 17.40
CA LEU A 61 1.12 -8.46 16.40
C LEU A 61 0.32 -9.62 17.02
N GLY A 62 0.69 -10.07 18.22
CA GLY A 62 -0.07 -11.05 18.98
C GLY A 62 -1.49 -10.58 19.32
N LEU A 63 -1.65 -9.30 19.67
CA LEU A 63 -2.96 -8.69 19.92
C LEU A 63 -3.82 -8.68 18.64
N VAL A 64 -3.24 -8.31 17.49
CA VAL A 64 -3.94 -8.33 16.19
C VAL A 64 -4.52 -9.73 15.89
N LEU A 65 -3.74 -10.79 16.13
CA LEU A 65 -4.23 -12.15 15.93
C LEU A 65 -5.41 -12.48 16.88
N GLN A 66 -5.26 -12.15 18.17
CA GLN A 66 -6.29 -12.42 19.18
C GLN A 66 -7.60 -11.67 18.89
N THR A 67 -7.52 -10.39 18.51
CA THR A 67 -8.69 -9.56 18.17
C THR A 67 -9.43 -10.13 16.97
N ARG A 68 -8.71 -10.55 15.92
CA ARG A 68 -9.32 -11.17 14.74
C ARG A 68 -10.01 -12.49 15.10
N ASP A 69 -9.37 -13.33 15.90
CA ASP A 69 -9.93 -14.62 16.31
C ASP A 69 -11.18 -14.43 17.19
N TYR A 70 -11.19 -13.38 18.03
CA TYR A 70 -12.37 -12.99 18.80
C TYR A 70 -13.50 -12.47 17.90
N ALA A 71 -13.19 -11.60 16.93
CA ALA A 71 -14.17 -11.11 15.95
C ALA A 71 -14.85 -12.27 15.20
N ALA A 72 -14.08 -13.28 14.79
CA ALA A 72 -14.64 -14.49 14.17
C ALA A 72 -15.62 -15.24 15.09
N ARG A 73 -15.34 -15.32 16.40
CA ARG A 73 -16.26 -15.92 17.39
C ARG A 73 -17.56 -15.14 17.55
N LEU A 74 -17.55 -13.83 17.26
CA LEU A 74 -18.76 -13.00 17.22
C LEU A 74 -19.55 -13.14 15.90
N GLY A 75 -19.11 -14.01 14.97
CA GLY A 75 -19.73 -14.17 13.66
C GLY A 75 -19.31 -13.10 12.64
N LEU A 76 -18.29 -12.29 12.93
CA LEU A 76 -17.76 -11.32 11.96
C LEU A 76 -16.85 -12.01 10.94
N GLU A 77 -16.88 -11.55 9.70
CA GLU A 77 -16.09 -12.12 8.60
C GLU A 77 -14.61 -11.70 8.64
N ALA A 78 -13.87 -12.17 9.63
CA ALA A 78 -12.42 -11.91 9.74
C ALA A 78 -11.62 -12.45 8.54
N LYS A 79 -11.92 -13.68 8.09
CA LYS A 79 -11.27 -14.35 6.94
C LYS A 79 -9.74 -14.25 6.99
N ALA A 80 -9.11 -13.85 5.88
CA ALA A 80 -7.66 -13.71 5.76
C ALA A 80 -7.15 -12.30 6.10
N THR A 81 -8.03 -11.40 6.52
CA THR A 81 -7.70 -9.99 6.79
C THR A 81 -6.75 -9.90 7.98
N TYR A 82 -5.75 -9.00 7.90
CA TYR A 82 -4.78 -8.77 8.98
C TYR A 82 -4.04 -10.04 9.45
N THR A 83 -3.61 -10.88 8.50
CA THR A 83 -2.80 -12.08 8.77
C THR A 83 -1.32 -11.92 8.42
N THR A 84 -0.97 -10.86 7.69
CA THR A 84 0.40 -10.53 7.25
C THR A 84 0.79 -9.13 7.70
N TYR A 85 2.09 -8.94 7.92
CA TYR A 85 2.71 -7.68 8.29
C TYR A 85 3.87 -7.37 7.34
N THR A 86 4.03 -6.11 6.98
CA THR A 86 5.20 -5.60 6.27
C THR A 86 5.75 -4.42 7.04
N ASP A 87 7.03 -4.45 7.39
CA ASP A 87 7.74 -3.27 7.86
C ASP A 87 8.05 -2.35 6.67
N VAL A 88 7.52 -1.13 6.71
CA VAL A 88 7.71 -0.12 5.66
C VAL A 88 8.97 0.74 5.87
N GLY A 89 9.70 0.54 6.96
CA GLY A 89 10.97 1.22 7.26
C GLY A 89 10.81 2.71 7.62
N ARG A 90 9.62 3.13 8.03
CA ARG A 90 9.29 4.51 8.41
C ARG A 90 8.17 4.56 9.43
N ASP A 91 8.16 5.59 10.26
CA ASP A 91 7.19 5.78 11.34
C ASP A 91 5.79 6.19 10.83
N THR A 92 5.69 6.69 9.60
CA THR A 92 4.41 7.12 9.01
C THR A 92 3.98 6.19 7.89
N LEU A 93 2.90 5.42 8.11
CA LEU A 93 2.34 4.53 7.09
C LEU A 93 1.69 5.31 5.95
N LEU A 94 0.74 6.18 6.28
CA LEU A 94 -0.08 6.98 5.36
C LEU A 94 -0.33 8.38 5.96
N LEU A 95 -0.32 9.40 5.10
CA LEU A 95 -0.84 10.72 5.40
C LEU A 95 -2.14 10.91 4.64
N VAL A 96 -3.23 11.23 5.34
CA VAL A 96 -4.51 11.57 4.72
C VAL A 96 -4.57 13.08 4.57
N LEU A 97 -4.49 13.56 3.33
CA LEU A 97 -4.58 14.98 3.02
C LEU A 97 -6.02 15.35 2.66
N GLN A 98 -6.53 16.39 3.31
CA GLN A 98 -7.80 17.02 2.97
C GLN A 98 -7.52 18.47 2.55
N ALA A 99 -8.19 18.93 1.49
CA ALA A 99 -8.04 20.30 1.00
C ALA A 99 -9.41 20.94 0.81
N ALA A 100 -9.46 22.27 0.91
CA ALA A 100 -10.62 23.11 0.66
C ALA A 100 -10.17 24.44 0.02
N PRO A 101 -10.99 25.05 -0.86
CA PRO A 101 -10.82 26.44 -1.27
C PRO A 101 -10.76 27.39 -0.07
N LYS A 102 -10.09 28.54 -0.23
CA LYS A 102 -9.86 29.50 0.87
C LYS A 102 -11.15 30.13 1.44
N ASP A 103 -12.23 30.12 0.66
CA ASP A 103 -13.47 30.87 0.87
C ASP A 103 -14.68 29.98 1.17
N CYS A 104 -14.48 28.66 1.31
CA CYS A 104 -15.53 27.73 1.70
C CYS A 104 -15.01 26.63 2.64
N ILE A 105 -15.91 26.02 3.43
CA ILE A 105 -15.67 24.71 4.06
C ILE A 105 -16.27 23.65 3.14
N CYS A 106 -15.68 23.50 1.96
CA CYS A 106 -16.12 22.55 0.96
C CYS A 106 -14.94 21.67 0.51
N PRO A 107 -15.12 20.34 0.38
CA PRO A 107 -14.02 19.44 0.09
C PRO A 107 -13.53 19.62 -1.35
N TYR A 108 -12.22 19.74 -1.52
CA TYR A 108 -11.60 19.55 -2.82
C TYR A 108 -11.47 18.05 -3.11
N THR A 109 -12.02 17.62 -4.25
CA THR A 109 -11.98 16.23 -4.70
C THR A 109 -11.00 16.07 -5.86
N TRP A 110 -10.05 15.15 -5.72
CA TRP A 110 -9.12 14.79 -6.80
C TRP A 110 -9.71 13.69 -7.66
N LYS A 111 -9.56 13.84 -8.98
CA LYS A 111 -9.84 12.78 -9.94
C LYS A 111 -8.59 11.95 -10.14
N TYR A 112 -8.66 10.67 -9.81
CA TYR A 112 -7.59 9.72 -10.06
C TYR A 112 -8.09 8.62 -11.01
N PRO A 113 -7.22 8.07 -11.87
CA PRO A 113 -7.61 7.15 -12.94
C PRO A 113 -8.12 5.78 -12.45
N ILE A 114 -7.82 5.37 -11.21
CA ILE A 114 -8.16 4.04 -10.67
C ILE A 114 -9.08 4.13 -9.44
N VAL A 115 -8.77 5.03 -8.50
CA VAL A 115 -9.50 5.21 -7.23
C VAL A 115 -9.64 6.68 -6.88
N GLY A 116 -10.85 7.22 -7.00
CA GLY A 116 -11.16 8.62 -6.69
C GLY A 116 -12.11 9.23 -7.73
N ARG A 117 -13.17 9.90 -7.28
CA ARG A 117 -14.03 10.74 -8.13
C ARG A 117 -13.70 12.20 -7.90
#